data_AF-A0A3M1ZC52-F1
#
_entry.id   AF-A0A3M1ZC52-F1
#
_cell.length_a   1.000
_cell.length_b   1.000
_cell.length_c   1.000
_cell.angle_alpha   90.00
_cell.angle_beta   90.00
_cell.angle_gamma   90.00
#
_symmetry.space_group_name_H-M   'P 1'
#
loop_
_entity.id
_entity.type
_entity.pdbx_description
1 polymer ?
#
loop_
_entity_poly.entity_id
_entity_poly.type
_entity_poly.pdbx_seq_one_letter_code
_entity_poly.pdbx_strand_id
1 'polypeptide(L)'
;MYKVVTVAEMRAIEAASDKAAKNGHGVSYEDMMENAGRAAAKRALAMLDGKHEARVTLLIGPGNNGGDGLVAGRYIAQNSDFQVRFYLLKKRDDTDKNYRLARDMGLFFAYAEDDRDRRVLKNLINSSDLIIDALFGIGIRLPLRDNVAGILRT
;
A
#
# COMPACT_ATOMS: atom_id res chain seq x y z
N MET A 1 -24.10 -11.12 8.13
CA MET A 1 -22.92 -12.02 8.04
C MET A 1 -22.20 -11.67 6.75
N TYR A 2 -20.91 -11.32 6.81
CA TYR A 2 -20.12 -11.07 5.60
C TYR A 2 -19.77 -12.40 4.92
N LYS A 3 -19.91 -12.46 3.59
CA LYS A 3 -19.50 -13.64 2.81
C LYS A 3 -17.98 -13.61 2.66
N VAL A 4 -17.29 -14.58 3.25
CA VAL A 4 -15.85 -14.80 3.03
C VAL A 4 -15.70 -15.67 1.78
N VAL A 5 -14.82 -15.25 0.86
CA VAL A 5 -14.55 -15.96 -0.39
C VAL A 5 -13.11 -16.47 -0.42
N THR A 6 -12.89 -17.54 -1.16
CA THR A 6 -11.55 -18.08 -1.43
C THR A 6 -10.76 -17.14 -2.34
N VAL A 7 -9.43 -17.32 -2.40
CA VAL A 7 -8.55 -16.56 -3.31
C VAL A 7 -8.98 -16.74 -4.78
N ALA A 8 -9.38 -17.95 -5.16
CA ALA A 8 -9.82 -18.24 -6.53
C ALA A 8 -11.13 -17.50 -6.86
N GLU A 9 -12.09 -17.50 -5.93
CA GLU A 9 -13.34 -16.76 -6.08
C GLU A 9 -13.10 -15.24 -6.12
N MET A 10 -12.25 -14.70 -5.26
CA MET A 10 -11.93 -13.26 -5.25
C MET A 10 -11.37 -12.82 -6.60
N ARG A 11 -10.40 -13.56 -7.15
CA ARG A 11 -9.84 -13.28 -8.48
C ARG A 11 -10.88 -13.38 -9.58
N ALA A 12 -11.80 -14.34 -9.50
CA ALA A 12 -12.86 -14.49 -10.48
C ALA A 12 -13.83 -13.29 -10.43
N ILE A 13 -14.16 -12.80 -9.24
CA ILE A 13 -15.00 -11.62 -9.03
C ILE A 13 -14.33 -10.37 -9.60
N GLU A 14 -13.06 -10.14 -9.26
CA GLU A 14 -12.28 -9.00 -9.75
C GLU A 14 -12.16 -9.02 -11.28
N ALA A 15 -11.85 -10.18 -11.87
CA ALA A 15 -11.75 -10.33 -13.32
C ALA A 15 -13.08 -10.13 -14.04
N ALA A 16 -14.19 -10.58 -13.45
CA ALA A 16 -15.52 -10.34 -13.99
C ALA A 16 -15.88 -8.85 -13.95
N SER A 17 -15.57 -8.17 -12.85
CA SER A 17 -15.77 -6.72 -12.70
C SER A 17 -14.97 -5.93 -13.75
N ASP A 18 -13.68 -6.23 -13.91
CA ASP A 18 -12.83 -5.55 -14.88
C ASP A 18 -13.29 -5.79 -16.33
N LYS A 19 -13.67 -7.04 -16.67
CA LYS A 19 -14.20 -7.37 -18.00
C LYS A 19 -15.47 -6.57 -18.29
N ALA A 20 -16.35 -6.44 -17.31
CA ALA A 20 -17.62 -5.77 -17.48
C ALA A 20 -17.42 -4.22 -17.52
N ALA A 21 -16.42 -3.69 -16.82
CA ALA A 21 -16.05 -2.26 -16.86
C ALA A 21 -15.71 -1.79 -18.29
N LYS A 22 -15.14 -2.66 -19.13
CA LYS A 22 -14.86 -2.37 -20.56
C LYS A 22 -16.11 -2.06 -21.38
N ASN A 23 -17.28 -2.46 -20.91
CA ASN A 23 -18.58 -2.18 -21.52
C ASN A 23 -19.38 -1.14 -20.72
N GLY A 24 -18.75 -0.39 -19.80
CA GLY A 24 -19.40 0.61 -18.95
C GLY A 24 -20.18 0.03 -17.77
N HIS A 25 -20.03 -1.27 -17.48
CA HIS A 25 -20.76 -1.95 -16.42
C HIS A 25 -19.80 -2.63 -15.46
N GLY A 26 -19.33 -1.98 -14.40
CA GLY A 26 -18.41 -2.60 -13.43
C GLY A 26 -17.30 -1.64 -13.00
N VAL A 27 -16.27 -2.18 -12.36
CA VAL A 27 -15.13 -1.41 -11.85
C VAL A 27 -13.85 -2.00 -12.41
N SER A 28 -13.04 -1.18 -13.07
CA SER A 28 -11.76 -1.59 -13.64
C SER A 28 -10.76 -1.96 -12.53
N TYR A 29 -9.70 -2.70 -12.84
CA TYR A 29 -8.64 -2.95 -11.86
C TYR A 29 -8.03 -1.68 -11.28
N GLU A 30 -7.87 -0.65 -12.11
CA GLU A 30 -7.33 0.64 -11.69
C GLU A 30 -8.27 1.33 -10.69
N ASP A 31 -9.57 1.36 -11.00
CA ASP A 31 -10.59 1.96 -10.12
C ASP A 31 -10.77 1.14 -8.83
N MET A 32 -10.67 -0.19 -8.91
CA MET A 32 -10.71 -1.06 -7.72
C MET A 32 -9.56 -0.75 -6.77
N MET A 33 -8.34 -0.60 -7.30
CA MET A 33 -7.14 -0.23 -6.54
C MET A 33 -7.27 1.18 -5.93
N GLU A 34 -7.75 2.16 -6.72
CA GLU A 34 -8.02 3.51 -6.22
C GLU A 34 -9.09 3.50 -5.11
N ASN A 35 -10.14 2.70 -5.25
CA ASN A 35 -11.18 2.56 -4.23
C ASN A 35 -10.65 1.90 -2.94
N ALA A 36 -9.88 0.82 -3.08
CA ALA A 36 -9.29 0.10 -1.94
C ALA A 36 -8.33 1.01 -1.14
N GLY A 37 -7.41 1.69 -1.84
CA GLY A 37 -6.47 2.60 -1.19
C GLY A 37 -7.16 3.82 -0.55
N ARG A 38 -8.19 4.40 -1.18
CA ARG A 38 -9.01 5.47 -0.56
C ARG A 38 -9.71 4.99 0.70
N ALA A 39 -10.27 3.79 0.70
CA ALA A 39 -10.92 3.23 1.87
C ALA A 39 -9.93 3.02 3.03
N ALA A 40 -8.73 2.50 2.72
CA ALA A 40 -7.65 2.36 3.69
C ALA A 40 -7.19 3.72 4.24
N ALA A 41 -7.00 4.73 3.37
CA ALA A 41 -6.65 6.09 3.78
C ALA A 41 -7.70 6.71 4.69
N LYS A 42 -8.99 6.58 4.36
CA LYS A 42 -10.08 7.08 5.19
C LYS A 42 -10.05 6.45 6.58
N ARG A 43 -9.77 5.14 6.67
CA ARG A 43 -9.64 4.47 7.96
C ARG A 43 -8.43 4.98 8.74
N ALA A 44 -7.29 5.15 8.09
CA ALA A 44 -6.06 5.68 8.69
C ALA A 44 -6.26 7.10 9.25
N LEU A 45 -6.88 8.00 8.48
CA LEU A 45 -7.23 9.35 8.92
C LEU A 45 -8.15 9.32 10.15
N ALA A 46 -9.16 8.45 10.15
CA ALA A 46 -10.06 8.29 11.30
C ALA A 46 -9.36 7.69 12.54
N MET A 47 -8.29 6.90 12.38
CA MET A 47 -7.50 6.39 13.52
C MET A 47 -6.62 7.47 14.15
N LEU A 48 -6.26 8.49 13.36
CA LEU A 48 -5.38 9.59 13.74
C LEU A 48 -6.16 10.90 13.94
N ASP A 49 -7.47 10.82 14.12
CA ASP A 49 -8.32 12.00 14.33
C ASP A 49 -7.83 12.83 15.54
N GLY A 50 -7.75 14.14 15.35
CA GLY A 50 -7.19 15.07 16.34
C GLY A 50 -5.66 15.07 16.49
N LYS A 51 -4.92 14.28 15.69
CA LYS A 51 -3.45 14.41 15.60
C LYS A 51 -3.07 15.52 14.62
N HIS A 52 -1.94 16.16 14.88
CA HIS A 52 -1.29 17.10 13.98
C HIS A 52 0.09 16.57 13.61
N GLU A 53 0.50 16.76 12.36
CA GLU A 53 1.82 16.36 11.84
C GLU A 53 2.18 14.88 12.13
N ALA A 54 1.16 14.01 12.20
CA ALA A 54 1.37 12.59 12.50
C ALA A 54 2.25 11.91 11.45
N ARG A 55 3.07 10.95 11.87
CA ARG A 55 4.00 10.25 10.99
C ARG A 55 3.41 8.90 10.58
N VAL A 56 3.06 8.79 9.30
CA VAL A 56 2.47 7.57 8.73
C VAL A 56 3.49 6.86 7.86
N THR A 57 3.85 5.63 8.23
CA THR A 57 4.74 4.80 7.43
C THR A 57 3.97 3.70 6.73
N LEU A 58 4.15 3.60 5.41
CA LEU A 58 3.56 2.56 4.59
C LEU A 58 4.65 1.58 4.14
N LEU A 59 4.47 0.31 4.45
CA LEU A 59 5.34 -0.77 4.01
C LEU A 59 4.81 -1.30 2.68
N ILE A 60 5.53 -1.06 1.59
CA ILE A 60 5.06 -1.30 0.23
C ILE A 60 5.72 -2.55 -0.36
N GLY A 61 4.90 -3.56 -0.63
CA GLY A 61 5.34 -4.75 -1.36
C GLY A 61 5.43 -4.52 -2.87
N PRO A 62 5.85 -5.52 -3.66
CA PRO A 62 6.00 -5.39 -5.11
C PRO A 62 4.71 -5.62 -5.93
N GLY A 63 3.63 -6.15 -5.32
CA GLY A 63 2.40 -6.53 -6.02
C GLY A 63 1.26 -5.50 -5.91
N ASN A 64 0.04 -5.90 -6.29
CA ASN A 64 -1.15 -5.02 -6.27
C ASN A 64 -1.44 -4.43 -4.88
N ASN A 65 -1.23 -5.20 -3.81
CA ASN A 65 -1.37 -4.70 -2.43
C ASN A 65 -0.48 -3.48 -2.14
N GLY A 66 0.75 -3.48 -2.69
CA GLY A 66 1.62 -2.31 -2.59
C GLY A 66 1.13 -1.13 -3.44
N GLY A 67 0.42 -1.41 -4.54
CA GLY A 67 -0.30 -0.39 -5.31
C GLY A 67 -1.41 0.26 -4.49
N ASP A 68 -2.23 -0.55 -3.79
CA ASP A 68 -3.25 -0.06 -2.85
C ASP A 68 -2.62 0.82 -1.75
N GLY A 69 -1.45 0.42 -1.23
CA GLY A 69 -0.67 1.20 -0.27
C GLY A 69 -0.19 2.54 -0.84
N LEU A 70 0.32 2.59 -2.06
CA LEU A 70 0.72 3.84 -2.72
C LEU A 70 -0.45 4.79 -2.91
N VAL A 71 -1.61 4.26 -3.31
CA VAL A 71 -2.87 5.00 -3.34
C VAL A 71 -3.17 5.55 -1.96
N ALA A 72 -3.22 4.69 -0.92
CA ALA A 72 -3.56 5.09 0.44
C ALA A 72 -2.66 6.22 0.94
N GLY A 73 -1.34 6.12 0.76
CA GLY A 73 -0.40 7.14 1.19
C GLY A 73 -0.60 8.48 0.48
N ARG A 74 -0.87 8.49 -0.84
CA ARG A 74 -1.21 9.73 -1.55
C ARG A 74 -2.50 10.36 -1.01
N TYR A 75 -3.54 9.57 -0.77
CA TYR A 75 -4.79 10.10 -0.22
C TYR A 75 -4.61 10.69 1.18
N ILE A 76 -3.82 10.04 2.04
CA ILE A 76 -3.50 10.58 3.37
C ILE A 76 -2.79 11.93 3.20
N ALA A 77 -1.75 12.00 2.36
CA ALA A 77 -0.99 13.23 2.13
C ALA A 77 -1.84 14.37 1.54
N GLN A 78 -2.83 14.05 0.71
CA GLN A 78 -3.74 15.06 0.11
C GLN A 78 -4.77 15.62 1.09
N ASN A 79 -5.07 14.89 2.18
CA ASN A 79 -6.20 15.19 3.07
C ASN A 79 -5.77 15.43 4.53
N SER A 80 -4.47 15.64 4.78
CA SER A 80 -3.95 15.91 6.13
C SER A 80 -2.62 16.65 6.05
N ASP A 81 -2.13 17.11 7.21
CA ASP A 81 -0.79 17.66 7.42
C ASP A 81 0.24 16.57 7.80
N PHE A 82 -0.11 15.29 7.63
CA PHE A 82 0.69 14.17 8.10
C PHE A 82 1.95 13.95 7.26
N GLN A 83 3.02 13.52 7.92
CA GLN A 83 4.25 13.10 7.27
C GLN A 83 4.09 11.67 6.73
N VAL A 84 3.76 11.54 5.45
CA VAL A 84 3.62 10.25 4.75
C VAL A 84 4.98 9.76 4.23
N ARG A 85 5.35 8.54 4.60
CA ARG A 85 6.66 7.93 4.30
C ARG A 85 6.48 6.51 3.78
N PHE A 86 7.09 6.19 2.65
CA PHE A 86 7.02 4.86 2.05
C PHE A 86 8.33 4.10 2.24
N TYR A 87 8.23 2.82 2.63
CA TYR A 87 9.35 1.89 2.63
C TYR A 87 9.06 0.74 1.66
N LEU A 88 9.81 0.65 0.57
CA LEU A 88 9.56 -0.31 -0.51
C LEU A 88 10.46 -1.54 -0.38
N LEU A 89 9.87 -2.73 -0.43
CA LEU A 89 10.62 -4.00 -0.47
C LEU A 89 11.46 -4.15 -1.75
N LYS A 90 10.96 -3.59 -2.84
CA LYS A 90 11.59 -3.59 -4.15
C LYS A 90 11.31 -2.27 -4.81
N LYS A 91 12.32 -1.70 -5.48
CA LYS A 91 12.12 -0.48 -6.27
C LYS A 91 11.06 -0.71 -7.36
N ARG A 92 10.16 0.27 -7.50
CA ARG A 92 9.18 0.35 -8.58
C ARG A 92 9.68 1.37 -9.60
N ASP A 93 9.24 1.23 -10.85
CA ASP A 93 9.55 2.17 -11.92
C ASP A 93 8.29 2.97 -12.33
N ASP A 94 8.47 3.96 -13.21
CA ASP A 94 7.41 4.91 -13.58
C ASP A 94 6.29 4.30 -14.44
N THR A 95 6.39 3.02 -14.84
CA THR A 95 5.27 2.28 -15.44
C THR A 95 4.16 2.02 -14.43
N ASP A 96 4.49 2.00 -13.13
CA ASP A 96 3.50 2.06 -12.06
C ASP A 96 3.02 3.50 -11.88
N LYS A 97 1.81 3.76 -12.38
CA LYS A 97 1.14 5.06 -12.26
C LYS A 97 1.07 5.55 -10.81
N ASN A 98 0.77 4.67 -9.85
CA ASN A 98 0.57 5.07 -8.46
C ASN A 98 1.88 5.42 -7.76
N TYR A 99 2.95 4.72 -8.13
CA TYR A 99 4.30 5.05 -7.68
C TYR A 99 4.75 6.40 -8.24
N ARG A 100 4.61 6.62 -9.55
CA ARG A 100 4.94 7.90 -10.20
C ARG A 100 4.18 9.07 -9.58
N LEU A 101 2.85 8.96 -9.45
CA LEU A 101 2.02 10.00 -8.84
C LEU A 101 2.47 10.33 -7.41
N ALA A 102 2.86 9.32 -6.62
CA ALA A 102 3.28 9.52 -5.24
C ALA A 102 4.66 10.20 -5.17
N ARG A 103 5.54 9.88 -6.13
CA ARG A 103 6.83 10.55 -6.32
C ARG A 103 6.67 12.01 -6.76
N ASP A 104 5.76 12.29 -7.68
CA ASP A 104 5.49 13.63 -8.21
C ASP A 104 4.91 14.56 -7.13
N MET A 105 4.27 14.00 -6.10
CA MET A 105 3.84 14.73 -4.90
C MET A 105 4.99 15.06 -3.92
N GLY A 106 6.22 14.62 -4.20
CA GLY A 106 7.39 14.87 -3.34
C GLY A 106 7.40 14.08 -2.03
N LEU A 107 6.65 12.97 -1.95
CA LEU A 107 6.59 12.13 -0.76
C LEU A 107 7.91 11.39 -0.51
N PHE A 108 8.19 11.05 0.75
CA PHE A 108 9.44 10.37 1.11
C PHE A 108 9.42 8.88 0.74
N PHE A 109 10.48 8.41 0.10
CA PHE A 109 10.69 7.00 -0.24
C PHE A 109 12.03 6.49 0.30
N ALA A 110 11.99 5.32 0.93
CA ALA A 110 13.15 4.51 1.25
C ALA A 110 13.00 3.12 0.62
N TYR A 111 14.13 2.49 0.28
CA TYR A 111 14.15 1.20 -0.40
C TYR A 111 14.94 0.19 0.44
N ALA A 112 14.40 -1.02 0.56
CA ALA A 112 15.06 -2.11 1.28
C ALA A 112 16.42 -2.48 0.67
N GLU A 113 16.55 -2.33 -0.65
CA GLU A 113 17.79 -2.58 -1.41
C GLU A 113 18.94 -1.64 -0.99
N ASP A 114 18.62 -0.44 -0.52
CA ASP A 114 19.59 0.59 -0.11
C ASP A 114 19.80 0.63 1.43
N ASP A 115 18.95 -0.07 2.19
CA ASP A 115 18.88 0.01 3.65
C ASP A 115 19.67 -1.10 4.36
N ARG A 116 20.99 -0.87 4.48
CA ARG A 116 21.89 -1.80 5.20
C ARG A 116 21.45 -1.96 6.65
N ASP A 117 21.33 -3.23 7.08
CA ASP A 117 20.91 -3.66 8.42
C ASP A 117 19.53 -3.16 8.85
N ARG A 118 18.69 -2.73 7.89
CA ARG A 118 17.34 -2.23 8.12
C ARG A 118 17.29 -1.03 9.06
N ARG A 119 18.33 -0.18 9.05
CA ARG A 119 18.43 0.98 9.96
C ARG A 119 17.37 2.03 9.64
N VAL A 120 17.13 2.29 8.36
CA VAL A 120 16.08 3.22 7.93
C VAL A 120 14.72 2.67 8.32
N LEU A 121 14.46 1.38 8.05
CA LEU A 121 13.22 0.72 8.45
C LEU A 121 12.94 0.84 9.96
N LYS A 122 13.93 0.49 10.81
CA LYS A 122 13.82 0.60 12.27
C LYS A 122 13.46 2.02 12.70
N ASN A 123 14.11 3.02 12.13
CA ASN A 123 13.81 4.42 12.45
C ASN A 123 12.42 4.83 12.00
N LEU A 124 11.98 4.42 10.81
CA LEU A 124 10.63 4.70 10.33
C LEU A 124 9.58 4.07 11.24
N ILE A 125 9.70 2.78 11.56
CA ILE A 125 8.79 2.05 12.44
C ILE A 125 8.73 2.70 13.84
N ASN A 126 9.87 2.88 14.49
CA ASN A 126 9.94 3.41 15.86
C ASN A 126 9.42 4.85 15.99
N SER A 127 9.45 5.60 14.89
CA SER A 127 8.94 6.97 14.85
C SER A 127 7.54 7.10 14.28
N SER A 128 6.87 6.01 13.91
CA SER A 128 5.53 6.12 13.31
C SER A 128 4.44 6.25 14.36
N ASP A 129 3.47 7.13 14.11
CA ASP A 129 2.20 7.15 14.82
C ASP A 129 1.24 6.07 14.26
N LEU A 130 1.40 5.74 12.97
CA LEU A 130 0.65 4.67 12.30
C LEU A 130 1.52 3.97 11.25
N ILE A 131 1.43 2.64 11.22
CA ILE A 131 2.04 1.81 10.18
C ILE A 131 0.93 1.14 9.37
N ILE A 132 1.03 1.21 8.04
CA ILE A 132 0.15 0.52 7.10
C ILE A 132 0.95 -0.58 6.41
N ASP A 133 0.55 -1.84 6.64
CA ASP A 133 1.12 -3.00 5.95
C ASP A 133 0.44 -3.19 4.59
N ALA A 134 1.18 -2.84 3.54
CA ALA A 134 0.83 -3.06 2.14
C ALA A 134 1.84 -4.01 1.45
N LEU A 135 2.44 -4.93 2.22
CA LEU A 135 3.48 -5.84 1.73
C LEU A 135 2.91 -6.94 0.85
N PHE A 136 1.85 -7.59 1.31
CA PHE A 136 1.37 -8.83 0.69
C PHE A 136 -0.15 -8.96 0.71
N GLY A 137 -0.71 -9.29 -0.45
CA GLY A 137 -2.13 -9.60 -0.60
C GLY A 137 -2.39 -11.11 -0.73
N ILE A 138 -3.61 -11.46 -1.16
CA ILE A 138 -4.11 -12.84 -1.28
C ILE A 138 -3.33 -13.75 -2.23
N GLY A 139 -2.43 -13.21 -3.04
CA GLY A 139 -1.65 -13.95 -4.04
C GLY A 139 -0.31 -14.51 -3.54
N ILE A 140 0.03 -14.32 -2.27
CA ILE A 140 1.32 -14.73 -1.73
C ILE A 140 1.48 -16.26 -1.69
N ARG A 141 2.71 -16.72 -1.94
CA ARG A 141 3.13 -18.10 -1.73
C ARG A 141 4.14 -18.17 -0.60
N LEU A 142 3.92 -19.10 0.33
CA LEU A 142 4.81 -19.39 1.45
C LEU A 142 5.72 -20.58 1.10
N PRO A 143 6.93 -20.68 1.71
CA PRO A 143 7.49 -19.74 2.69
C PRO A 143 7.94 -18.42 2.07
N LEU A 144 7.97 -17.37 2.89
CA LEU A 144 8.58 -16.09 2.49
C LEU A 144 10.08 -16.29 2.25
N ARG A 145 10.62 -15.56 1.26
CA ARG A 145 12.08 -15.46 1.11
C ARG A 145 12.67 -14.75 2.32
N ASP A 146 13.85 -15.19 2.76
CA ASP A 146 14.47 -14.73 4.02
C ASP A 146 14.67 -13.21 4.10
N ASN A 147 14.99 -12.58 2.96
CA ASN A 147 15.14 -11.13 2.88
C ASN A 147 13.85 -10.38 3.24
N VAL A 148 12.68 -10.92 2.91
CA VAL A 148 11.40 -10.33 3.30
C VAL A 148 10.95 -10.76 4.68
N ALA A 149 11.21 -12.01 5.07
CA ALA A 149 10.93 -12.48 6.42
C ALA A 149 11.68 -11.67 7.49
N GLY A 150 12.91 -11.23 7.18
CA GLY A 150 13.66 -10.31 8.04
C GLY A 150 12.91 -8.99 8.27
N ILE A 151 12.31 -8.41 7.23
CA ILE A 151 11.59 -7.13 7.35
C ILE A 151 10.41 -7.24 8.31
N LEU A 152 9.66 -8.36 8.27
CA LEU A 152 8.56 -8.63 9.20
C LEU A 152 8.99 -8.88 10.66
N ARG A 153 10.28 -9.14 10.90
CA ARG A 153 10.85 -9.37 12.25
C ARG A 153 11.52 -8.13 12.84
N THR A 154 11.42 -6.99 12.15
CA THR A 154 12.06 -5.72 12.56
C THR A 154 11.14 -4.95 13.48
#